data_AF-A0A2P4Q4L3-F1
#
_entry.id   AF-A0A2P4Q4L3-F1
#
_cell.length_a   1.000
_cell.length_b   1.000
_cell.length_c   1.000
_cell.angle_alpha   90.00
_cell.angle_beta   90.00
_cell.angle_gamma   90.00
#
_symmetry.space_group_name_H-M   'P 1'
#
loop_
_entity.id
_entity.type
_entity.pdbx_description
1 polymer ?
#
loop_
_entity_poly.entity_id
_entity_poly.type
_entity_poly.pdbx_seq_one_letter_code
_entity_poly.pdbx_strand_id
1 'polypeptide(L)'
;MVHRDFHIGNILFVIDGYCYNDYNACISDMGLCRKIDDIDETSIYGVIPYVAPEVLRGKPYSQAADIYSFGMIMYFVATGRQPFSNFSHDEILVLNICNGIKPEINEKIAPKCYVDLMKTCWDLDADNRPNSIEIKEFIELFYNSLDQNFKVKKKQHHEIEEQFKETQESRKENLLTIKNNKSTTHAKAIYTSRLLNPFTKILSEYDDNINNNTVEITDFANF
;
A
#
# COMPACT_ATOMS: atom_id res chain seq x y z
N MET A 1 2.00 -15.93 -10.51
CA MET A 1 3.21 -15.74 -9.67
C MET A 1 2.87 -14.67 -8.66
N VAL A 2 3.35 -14.82 -7.43
CA VAL A 2 3.15 -13.89 -6.31
C VAL A 2 4.52 -13.49 -5.78
N HIS A 3 4.75 -12.20 -5.53
CA HIS A 3 6.03 -11.63 -5.08
C HIS A 3 6.29 -11.89 -3.59
N ARG A 4 5.25 -11.76 -2.77
CA ARG A 4 5.24 -12.04 -1.31
C ARG A 4 6.00 -11.06 -0.42
N ASP A 5 6.95 -10.31 -0.98
CA ASP A 5 7.67 -9.24 -0.28
C ASP A 5 7.72 -7.95 -1.10
N PHE A 6 6.56 -7.52 -1.61
CA PHE A 6 6.52 -6.34 -2.46
C PHE A 6 6.50 -5.06 -1.60
N HIS A 7 7.53 -4.23 -1.72
CA HIS A 7 7.62 -2.95 -1.01
C HIS A 7 8.57 -2.01 -1.76
N ILE A 8 8.64 -0.74 -1.33
CA ILE A 8 9.45 0.29 -2.01
C ILE A 8 10.95 -0.06 -2.09
N GLY A 9 11.45 -0.88 -1.16
CA GLY A 9 12.84 -1.34 -1.15
C GLY A 9 13.17 -2.37 -2.24
N ASN A 10 12.15 -2.99 -2.83
CA ASN A 10 12.24 -3.93 -3.94
C ASN A 10 11.85 -3.30 -5.28
N ILE A 11 11.90 -1.97 -5.38
CA ILE A 11 11.77 -1.21 -6.62
C ILE A 11 13.10 -0.51 -6.91
N LEU A 12 13.74 -0.90 -8.00
CA LEU A 12 15.02 -0.34 -8.44
C LEU A 12 14.79 0.59 -9.62
N PHE A 13 15.50 1.73 -9.65
CA PHE A 13 15.53 2.61 -10.80
C PHE A 13 16.79 2.34 -11.61
N VAL A 14 16.61 1.96 -12.88
CA VAL A 14 17.70 1.83 -13.84
C VAL A 14 17.90 3.19 -14.50
N ILE A 15 19.11 3.73 -14.37
CA ILE A 15 19.54 4.95 -15.04
C ILE A 15 20.28 4.52 -16.30
N ASP A 16 19.67 4.72 -17.47
CA ASP A 16 20.39 4.54 -18.73
C ASP A 16 21.26 5.79 -18.98
N GLY A 17 22.57 5.58 -19.10
CA GLY A 17 23.58 6.65 -19.16
C GLY A 17 23.48 7.56 -20.39
N TYR A 18 22.60 7.23 -21.35
CA TYR A 18 22.42 7.97 -22.59
C TYR A 18 21.18 8.86 -22.61
N CYS A 19 20.22 8.70 -21.68
CA CYS A 19 18.95 9.45 -21.66
C CYS A 19 18.57 9.83 -20.23
N TYR A 20 18.92 11.05 -19.82
CA TYR A 20 18.68 11.59 -18.46
C TYR A 20 17.19 11.68 -18.03
N ASN A 21 16.24 11.35 -18.91
CA ASN A 21 14.80 11.48 -18.65
C ASN A 21 14.02 10.16 -18.65
N ASP A 22 14.66 9.01 -18.96
CA ASP A 22 13.98 7.70 -18.98
C ASP A 22 14.35 6.89 -17.74
N TYR A 23 13.69 7.19 -16.62
CA TYR A 23 13.78 6.37 -15.42
C TYR A 23 12.93 5.11 -15.60
N ASN A 24 13.58 3.96 -15.78
CA ASN A 24 12.89 2.68 -15.79
C ASN A 24 12.87 2.09 -14.39
N ALA A 25 11.67 1.91 -13.82
CA ALA A 25 11.49 1.21 -12.56
C ALA A 25 11.38 -0.30 -12.82
N CYS A 26 12.10 -1.10 -12.04
CA CYS A 26 12.09 -2.55 -12.10
C CYS A 26 11.76 -3.13 -10.72
N ILE A 27 10.95 -4.19 -10.70
CA ILE A 27 10.70 -4.96 -9.49
C ILE A 27 11.87 -5.95 -9.29
N SER A 28 12.44 -5.97 -8.10
CA SER A 28 13.59 -6.82 -7.74
C SER A 28 13.26 -7.81 -6.63
N ASP A 29 14.25 -8.59 -6.19
CA ASP A 29 14.13 -9.56 -5.09
C ASP A 29 13.05 -10.63 -5.27
N MET A 30 13.20 -11.40 -6.36
CA MET A 30 12.32 -12.51 -6.69
C MET A 30 12.60 -13.79 -5.86
N GLY A 31 13.42 -13.71 -4.81
CA GLY A 31 13.85 -14.88 -4.02
C GLY A 31 12.70 -15.54 -3.25
N LEU A 32 11.70 -14.73 -2.88
CA LEU A 32 10.47 -15.18 -2.21
C LEU A 32 9.33 -15.47 -3.19
N CYS A 33 9.50 -15.21 -4.49
CA CYS A 33 8.45 -15.45 -5.48
C CYS A 33 8.04 -16.92 -5.54
N ARG A 34 6.73 -17.16 -5.65
CA ARG A 34 6.16 -18.51 -5.79
C ARG A 34 5.02 -18.55 -6.81
N LYS A 35 4.73 -19.76 -7.30
CA LYS A 35 3.48 -20.03 -8.03
C LYS A 35 2.32 -20.06 -7.04
N ILE A 36 1.12 -19.79 -7.52
CA ILE A 36 -0.09 -19.73 -6.67
C ILE A 36 -0.36 -21.10 -6.02
N ASP A 37 -0.03 -22.19 -6.73
CA ASP A 37 -0.26 -23.56 -6.28
C ASP A 37 0.84 -24.10 -5.33
N ASP A 38 1.87 -23.29 -5.05
CA ASP A 38 2.98 -23.66 -4.16
C ASP A 38 2.66 -23.21 -2.74
N ILE A 39 1.87 -24.02 -2.05
CA ILE A 39 1.38 -23.75 -0.69
C ILE A 39 2.52 -24.05 0.31
N ASP A 40 3.42 -23.09 0.49
CA ASP A 40 4.34 -23.11 1.62
C ASP A 40 3.68 -22.40 2.81
N GLU A 41 3.07 -23.19 3.69
CA GLU A 41 2.34 -22.71 4.88
C GLU A 41 3.25 -22.19 6.00
N THR A 42 4.57 -22.34 5.89
CA THR A 42 5.40 -22.36 7.10
C THR A 42 5.98 -21.01 7.50
N SER A 43 6.20 -20.08 6.57
CA SER A 43 6.87 -18.80 6.88
C SER A 43 6.29 -17.59 6.15
N ILE A 44 5.87 -16.60 6.94
CA ILE A 44 5.41 -15.29 6.46
C ILE A 44 6.60 -14.33 6.61
N TYR A 45 7.06 -13.79 5.48
CA TYR A 45 8.14 -12.82 5.43
C TYR A 45 7.62 -11.51 4.85
N GLY A 46 8.10 -10.40 5.38
CA GLY A 46 7.94 -9.11 4.73
C GLY A 46 8.05 -7.93 5.67
N VAL A 47 7.58 -6.79 5.19
CA VAL A 47 7.58 -5.51 5.90
C VAL A 47 6.15 -5.21 6.37
N ILE A 48 5.88 -5.25 7.69
CA ILE A 48 4.51 -5.20 8.27
C ILE A 48 3.55 -4.22 7.56
N PRO A 49 3.90 -2.92 7.38
CA PRO A 49 3.04 -1.97 6.68
C PRO A 49 2.59 -2.37 5.27
N TYR A 50 3.37 -3.17 4.56
CA TYR A 50 3.12 -3.60 3.18
C TYR A 50 2.45 -4.98 3.08
N VAL A 51 2.37 -5.73 4.19
CA VAL A 51 1.78 -7.08 4.19
C VAL A 51 0.26 -6.98 4.33
N ALA A 52 -0.46 -7.68 3.46
CA ALA A 52 -1.91 -7.68 3.42
C ALA A 52 -2.53 -8.28 4.70
N PRO A 53 -3.70 -7.78 5.15
CA PRO A 53 -4.32 -8.21 6.40
C PRO A 53 -4.67 -9.69 6.43
N GLU A 54 -5.08 -10.27 5.30
CA GLU A 54 -5.36 -11.71 5.20
C GLU A 54 -4.09 -12.56 5.35
N VAL A 55 -2.95 -12.07 4.87
CA VAL A 55 -1.65 -12.74 5.03
C VAL A 55 -1.17 -12.63 6.47
N LEU A 56 -1.34 -11.47 7.11
CA LEU A 56 -1.05 -11.30 8.54
C LEU A 56 -1.89 -12.22 9.42
N ARG A 57 -3.11 -12.58 8.99
CA ARG A 57 -3.95 -13.62 9.61
C ARG A 57 -3.56 -15.06 9.27
N GLY A 58 -2.44 -15.26 8.59
CA GLY A 58 -1.95 -16.60 8.24
C GLY A 58 -2.59 -17.23 7.00
N LYS A 59 -3.41 -16.50 6.24
CA LYS A 59 -3.89 -17.02 4.95
C LYS A 59 -2.75 -17.05 3.93
N PRO A 60 -2.77 -17.97 2.95
CA PRO A 60 -1.77 -18.02 1.89
C PRO A 60 -1.68 -16.70 1.12
N TYR A 61 -0.47 -16.39 0.64
CA TYR A 61 -0.25 -15.26 -0.24
C TYR A 61 -1.00 -15.44 -1.56
N SER A 62 -1.68 -14.37 -1.99
CA SER A 62 -2.38 -14.29 -3.26
C SER A 62 -1.84 -13.14 -4.09
N GLN A 63 -2.22 -13.06 -5.36
CA GLN A 63 -1.92 -11.88 -6.17
C GLN A 63 -2.55 -10.62 -5.58
N ALA A 64 -3.75 -10.73 -4.99
CA ALA A 64 -4.41 -9.62 -4.30
C ALA A 64 -3.62 -9.12 -3.07
N ALA A 65 -2.80 -9.97 -2.45
CA ALA A 65 -1.89 -9.54 -1.39
C ALA A 65 -0.77 -8.62 -1.92
N ASP A 66 -0.21 -8.92 -3.09
CA ASP A 66 0.75 -8.02 -3.76
C ASP A 66 0.08 -6.69 -4.19
N ILE A 67 -1.21 -6.72 -4.52
CA ILE A 67 -1.99 -5.50 -4.84
C ILE A 67 -2.15 -4.60 -3.60
N TYR A 68 -2.39 -5.19 -2.43
CA TYR A 68 -2.38 -4.44 -1.17
C TYR A 68 -1.04 -3.75 -0.95
N SER A 69 0.06 -4.49 -1.14
CA SER A 69 1.41 -3.93 -1.08
C SER A 69 1.62 -2.79 -2.08
N PHE A 70 1.10 -2.93 -3.30
CA PHE A 70 1.12 -1.86 -4.30
C PHE A 70 0.33 -0.62 -3.85
N GLY A 71 -0.82 -0.77 -3.18
CA GLY A 71 -1.54 0.34 -2.56
C GLY A 71 -0.69 1.11 -1.53
N MET A 72 0.11 0.40 -0.74
CA MET A 72 1.05 1.01 0.20
C MET A 72 2.24 1.70 -0.47
N ILE A 73 2.69 1.18 -1.63
CA ILE A 73 3.66 1.86 -2.49
C ILE A 73 3.06 3.14 -3.08
N MET A 74 1.81 3.10 -3.55
CA MET A 74 1.11 4.29 -4.04
C MET A 74 0.99 5.37 -2.95
N TYR A 75 0.70 4.97 -1.71
CA TYR A 75 0.74 5.90 -0.57
C TYR A 75 2.11 6.56 -0.40
N PHE A 76 3.18 5.76 -0.44
CA PHE A 76 4.54 6.30 -0.36
C PHE A 76 4.83 7.29 -1.49
N VAL A 77 4.43 6.99 -2.73
CA VAL A 77 4.60 7.89 -3.88
C VAL A 77 3.79 9.18 -3.71
N ALA A 78 2.57 9.10 -3.20
CA ALA A 78 1.71 10.26 -2.99
C ALA A 78 2.22 11.20 -1.88
N THR A 79 2.71 10.64 -0.77
CA THR A 79 3.03 11.43 0.43
C THR A 79 4.52 11.61 0.68
N GLY A 80 5.39 10.82 0.04
CA GLY A 80 6.81 10.71 0.38
C GLY A 80 7.07 10.17 1.80
N ARG A 81 6.09 9.49 2.41
CA ARG A 81 6.16 8.97 3.78
C ARG A 81 5.97 7.47 3.76
N GLN A 82 6.67 6.78 4.65
CA GLN A 82 6.44 5.36 4.84
C GLN A 82 5.05 5.11 5.46
N PRO A 83 4.32 4.05 5.06
CA PRO A 83 3.05 3.72 5.68
C PRO A 83 3.26 3.35 7.16
N PHE A 84 2.38 3.85 8.03
CA PHE A 84 2.42 3.66 9.48
C PHE A 84 3.73 4.12 10.16
N SER A 85 4.43 5.11 9.61
CA SER A 85 5.71 5.61 10.16
C SER A 85 5.64 6.13 11.59
N ASN A 86 4.47 6.53 12.05
CA ASN A 86 4.21 6.99 13.41
C ASN A 86 3.93 5.85 14.42
N PHE A 87 3.87 4.59 13.98
CA PHE A 87 3.60 3.44 14.84
C PHE A 87 4.87 2.61 15.13
N SER A 88 4.86 1.94 16.27
CA SER A 88 5.73 0.79 16.50
C SER A 88 5.32 -0.35 15.57
N HIS A 89 6.27 -1.04 14.96
CA HIS A 89 5.98 -2.20 14.11
C HIS A 89 5.97 -3.47 14.94
N ASP A 90 4.92 -3.65 15.73
CA ASP A 90 4.70 -4.77 16.65
C ASP A 90 3.33 -5.44 16.40
N GLU A 91 2.95 -6.34 17.30
CA GLU A 91 1.68 -7.08 17.27
C GLU A 91 0.45 -6.16 17.29
N ILE A 92 0.53 -5.01 17.97
CA ILE A 92 -0.57 -4.06 18.08
C ILE A 92 -0.85 -3.44 16.71
N LEU A 93 0.21 -3.05 15.99
CA LEU A 93 0.04 -2.55 14.62
C LEU A 93 -0.52 -3.62 13.69
N VAL A 94 -0.04 -4.87 13.81
CA VAL A 94 -0.54 -6.01 13.03
C VAL A 94 -2.04 -6.22 13.26
N LEU A 95 -2.49 -6.21 14.52
CA LEU A 95 -3.90 -6.31 14.89
C LEU A 95 -4.72 -5.13 14.33
N ASN A 96 -4.21 -3.90 14.45
CA ASN A 96 -4.89 -2.71 13.93
C ASN A 96 -5.04 -2.75 12.40
N ILE A 97 -4.02 -3.21 11.67
CA ILE A 97 -4.08 -3.41 10.20
C ILE A 97 -5.16 -4.44 9.86
N CYS A 98 -5.18 -5.57 10.58
CA CYS A 98 -6.19 -6.61 10.41
C CYS A 98 -7.60 -6.09 10.70
N ASN A 99 -7.75 -5.15 11.64
CA ASN A 99 -9.01 -4.47 11.98
C ASN A 99 -9.32 -3.28 11.07
N GLY A 100 -8.51 -3.04 10.04
CA GLY A 100 -8.83 -2.11 8.98
C GLY A 100 -8.30 -0.69 9.17
N ILE A 101 -7.42 -0.42 10.15
CA ILE A 101 -6.72 0.87 10.20
C ILE A 101 -6.00 1.14 8.86
N LYS A 102 -5.88 2.41 8.49
CA LYS A 102 -5.20 2.85 7.28
C LYS A 102 -4.15 3.91 7.63
N PRO A 103 -3.07 4.05 6.83
CA PRO A 103 -2.14 5.15 7.02
C PRO A 103 -2.86 6.50 6.90
N GLU A 104 -2.49 7.46 7.74
CA GLU A 104 -3.06 8.80 7.70
C GLU A 104 -2.70 9.50 6.39
N ILE A 105 -3.71 9.90 5.61
CA ILE A 105 -3.51 10.64 4.37
C ILE A 105 -4.39 11.89 4.32
N ASN A 106 -3.77 13.03 3.99
CA ASN A 106 -4.52 14.19 3.53
C ASN A 106 -4.92 13.94 2.08
N GLU A 107 -6.21 13.73 1.79
CA GLU A 107 -6.67 13.39 0.45
C GLU A 107 -6.38 14.45 -0.61
N LYS A 108 -6.12 15.71 -0.21
CA LYS A 108 -5.71 16.78 -1.13
C LYS A 108 -4.24 16.67 -1.55
N ILE A 109 -3.48 15.72 -0.99
CA ILE A 109 -2.07 15.54 -1.32
C ILE A 109 -1.90 14.99 -2.72
N ALA A 110 -2.86 14.26 -3.28
CA ALA A 110 -2.78 13.63 -4.59
C ALA A 110 -4.14 13.79 -5.33
N PRO A 111 -4.17 13.63 -6.67
CA PRO A 111 -5.42 13.73 -7.42
C PRO A 111 -6.42 12.68 -6.96
N LYS A 112 -7.72 13.04 -6.91
CA LYS A 112 -8.77 12.16 -6.37
C LYS A 112 -8.76 10.78 -7.03
N CYS A 113 -8.63 10.70 -8.35
CA CYS A 113 -8.57 9.43 -9.09
C CYS A 113 -7.39 8.54 -8.65
N TYR A 114 -6.26 9.13 -8.25
CA TYR A 114 -5.12 8.40 -7.70
C TYR A 114 -5.41 7.89 -6.29
N VAL A 115 -6.00 8.74 -5.44
CA VAL A 115 -6.39 8.38 -4.07
C VAL A 115 -7.43 7.26 -4.07
N ASP A 116 -8.41 7.34 -4.97
CA ASP A 116 -9.46 6.31 -5.12
C ASP A 116 -8.86 4.97 -5.53
N LEU A 117 -7.97 4.94 -6.54
CA LEU A 117 -7.28 3.73 -6.96
C LEU A 117 -6.42 3.15 -5.83
N MET A 118 -5.61 3.99 -5.19
CA MET A 118 -4.79 3.59 -4.03
C MET A 118 -5.66 2.97 -2.93
N LYS A 119 -6.83 3.56 -2.65
CA LYS A 119 -7.75 3.06 -1.64
C LYS A 119 -8.37 1.72 -2.01
N THR A 120 -8.66 1.51 -3.28
CA THR A 120 -9.17 0.23 -3.79
C THR A 120 -8.10 -0.85 -3.70
N CYS A 121 -6.83 -0.51 -3.95
CA CYS A 121 -5.71 -1.45 -3.83
C CYS A 121 -5.50 -1.99 -2.40
N TRP A 122 -5.71 -1.16 -1.36
CA TRP A 122 -5.54 -1.57 0.04
C TRP A 122 -6.86 -1.92 0.76
N ASP A 123 -7.90 -2.28 0.01
CA ASP A 123 -9.18 -2.71 0.58
C ASP A 123 -8.97 -3.88 1.56
N LEU A 124 -9.78 -3.91 2.63
CA LEU A 124 -9.67 -4.96 3.63
C LEU A 124 -10.04 -6.32 3.05
N ASP A 125 -11.05 -6.35 2.18
CA ASP A 125 -11.42 -7.53 1.42
C ASP A 125 -10.51 -7.66 0.19
N ALA A 126 -9.89 -8.82 0.04
CA ALA A 126 -9.00 -9.10 -1.08
C ALA A 126 -9.75 -9.14 -2.42
N ASP A 127 -11.03 -9.50 -2.42
CA ASP A 127 -11.84 -9.65 -3.63
C ASP A 127 -12.29 -8.30 -4.21
N ASN A 128 -12.27 -7.23 -3.39
CA ASN A 128 -12.56 -5.87 -3.84
C ASN A 128 -11.36 -5.20 -4.52
N ARG A 129 -10.17 -5.78 -4.43
CA ARG A 129 -8.94 -5.19 -4.97
C ARG A 129 -8.86 -5.43 -6.48
N PRO A 130 -8.41 -4.44 -7.27
CA PRO A 130 -8.22 -4.62 -8.70
C PRO A 130 -7.08 -5.62 -8.96
N ASN A 131 -7.13 -6.31 -10.09
CA ASN A 131 -6.00 -7.09 -10.55
C ASN A 131 -4.94 -6.20 -11.24
N SER A 132 -3.77 -6.76 -11.53
CA SER A 132 -2.65 -6.01 -12.11
C SER A 132 -2.93 -5.47 -13.52
N ILE A 133 -3.83 -6.09 -14.28
CA ILE A 133 -4.25 -5.61 -15.60
C ILE A 133 -5.10 -4.36 -15.44
N GLU A 134 -6.08 -4.38 -14.54
CA GLU A 134 -6.93 -3.22 -14.23
C GLU A 134 -6.10 -2.03 -13.71
N ILE A 135 -5.14 -2.28 -12.81
CA ILE A 135 -4.21 -1.25 -12.35
C ILE A 135 -3.43 -0.65 -13.52
N LYS A 136 -2.88 -1.50 -14.40
CA LYS A 136 -2.14 -1.04 -15.58
C LYS A 136 -3.01 -0.13 -16.45
N GLU A 137 -4.27 -0.51 -16.68
CA GLU A 137 -5.23 0.29 -17.45
C GLU A 137 -5.51 1.66 -16.78
N PHE A 138 -5.67 1.70 -15.45
CA PHE A 138 -5.82 2.98 -14.73
C PHE A 138 -4.58 3.86 -14.84
N ILE A 139 -3.37 3.29 -14.68
CA ILE A 139 -2.12 4.05 -14.78
C ILE A 139 -1.88 4.56 -16.20
N GLU A 140 -2.15 3.74 -17.22
CA GLU A 140 -2.11 4.16 -18.63
C GLU A 140 -3.13 5.25 -18.91
N LEU A 141 -4.32 5.17 -18.32
CA LEU A 141 -5.34 6.22 -18.42
C LEU A 141 -4.84 7.54 -17.81
N PHE A 142 -4.20 7.51 -16.63
CA PHE A 142 -3.61 8.70 -16.02
C PHE A 142 -2.51 9.28 -16.91
N TYR A 143 -1.58 8.45 -17.36
CA TYR A 143 -0.47 8.87 -18.22
C TYR A 143 -0.97 9.54 -19.51
N ASN A 144 -1.88 8.88 -20.23
CA ASN A 144 -2.46 9.39 -21.48
C ASN A 144 -3.28 10.68 -21.27
N SER A 145 -3.86 10.87 -20.08
CA SER A 145 -4.59 12.11 -19.76
C SER A 145 -3.62 13.30 -19.59
N LEU A 146 -2.42 13.04 -19.09
CA LEU A 146 -1.39 14.07 -18.85
C LEU A 146 -0.50 14.33 -20.07
N ASP A 147 -0.40 13.38 -20.99
CA ASP A 147 0.34 13.54 -22.24
C ASP A 147 -0.36 14.56 -23.18
N GLN A 148 0.37 15.63 -23.51
CA GLN A 148 -0.10 16.69 -24.40
C GLN A 148 -0.17 16.24 -25.87
N ASN A 149 0.56 15.18 -26.23
CA ASN A 149 0.58 14.62 -27.58
C ASN A 149 -0.49 13.53 -27.78
N PHE A 150 -1.26 13.19 -26.74
CA PHE A 150 -2.29 12.17 -26.83
C PHE A 150 -3.45 12.63 -27.72
N LYS A 151 -3.58 12.02 -28.90
CA LYS A 151 -4.39 12.52 -30.01
C LYS A 151 -5.91 12.53 -29.77
N VAL A 152 -6.43 11.69 -28.88
CA VAL A 152 -7.88 11.52 -28.68
C VAL A 152 -8.23 11.53 -27.19
N LYS A 153 -8.35 12.74 -26.62
CA LYS A 153 -8.88 12.90 -25.26
C LYS A 153 -10.40 12.77 -25.26
N LYS A 154 -10.91 11.85 -24.45
CA LYS A 154 -12.33 11.73 -24.09
C LYS A 154 -12.63 12.52 -22.83
N LYS A 155 -13.92 12.68 -22.50
CA LYS A 155 -14.39 13.37 -21.27
C LYS A 155 -13.61 12.96 -20.01
N GLN A 156 -13.44 11.65 -19.78
CA GLN A 156 -12.69 11.12 -18.63
C GLN A 156 -11.24 11.63 -18.55
N HIS A 157 -10.58 11.87 -19.69
CA HIS A 157 -9.21 12.37 -19.69
C HIS A 157 -9.14 13.81 -19.21
N HIS A 158 -10.14 14.63 -19.58
CA HIS A 158 -10.24 16.00 -19.11
C HIS A 158 -10.53 16.07 -17.61
N GLU A 159 -11.43 15.22 -17.11
CA GLU A 159 -11.74 15.11 -15.68
C GLU A 159 -10.51 14.71 -14.86
N ILE A 160 -9.69 13.77 -15.36
CA ILE A 160 -8.43 13.39 -14.72
C ILE A 160 -7.41 14.54 -14.79
N GLU A 161 -7.24 15.15 -15.96
CA GLU A 161 -6.29 16.26 -16.14
C GLU A 161 -6.62 17.44 -15.21
N GLU A 162 -7.89 17.76 -15.02
CA GLU A 162 -8.37 18.78 -14.09
C GLU A 162 -7.99 18.46 -12.64
N GLN A 163 -8.26 17.23 -12.16
CA GLN A 163 -7.88 16.80 -10.80
C GLN A 163 -6.37 16.90 -10.56
N PHE A 164 -5.55 16.56 -11.57
CA PHE A 164 -4.10 16.71 -11.48
C PHE A 164 -3.66 18.18 -11.42
N LYS A 165 -4.28 19.06 -12.21
CA LYS A 165 -4.02 20.52 -12.18
C LYS A 165 -4.37 21.12 -10.82
N GLU A 166 -5.58 20.87 -10.32
CA GLU A 166 -6.04 21.35 -9.01
C GLU A 166 -5.09 20.92 -7.88
N THR A 167 -4.66 19.65 -7.90
CA THR A 167 -3.72 19.13 -6.91
C THR A 167 -2.36 19.82 -7.00
N GLN A 168 -1.85 20.06 -8.21
CA GLN A 168 -0.58 20.76 -8.40
C GLN A 168 -0.63 22.22 -7.91
N GLU A 169 -1.74 22.92 -8.16
CA GLU A 169 -1.96 24.29 -7.68
C GLU A 169 -2.01 24.33 -6.15
N SER A 170 -2.83 23.46 -5.54
CA SER A 170 -2.92 23.32 -4.08
C SER A 170 -1.55 23.01 -3.44
N ARG A 171 -0.74 22.14 -4.06
CA ARG A 171 0.62 21.84 -3.58
C ARG A 171 1.57 23.05 -3.67
N LYS A 172 1.46 23.88 -4.71
CA LYS A 172 2.26 25.10 -4.86
C LYS A 172 1.93 26.11 -3.77
N GLU A 173 0.64 26.30 -3.47
CA GLU A 173 0.18 27.20 -2.42
C GLU A 173 0.60 26.74 -1.02
N ASN A 174 0.62 25.42 -0.78
CA ASN A 174 0.90 24.82 0.53
C ASN A 174 2.32 24.27 0.70
N LEU A 175 3.27 24.66 -0.17
CA LEU A 175 4.61 24.07 -0.23
C LEU A 175 5.39 24.15 1.09
N LEU A 176 5.25 25.25 1.83
CA LEU A 176 5.91 25.45 3.13
C LEU A 176 5.33 24.53 4.21
N THR A 177 4.01 24.36 4.25
CA THR A 177 3.32 23.45 5.18
C THR A 177 3.68 21.99 4.91
N ILE A 178 3.79 21.59 3.64
CA ILE A 178 4.21 20.24 3.24
C ILE A 178 5.65 19.96 3.65
N LYS A 179 6.58 20.91 3.44
CA LYS A 179 7.99 20.75 3.84
C LYS A 179 8.18 20.66 5.36
N ASN A 180 7.33 21.32 6.13
CA ASN A 180 7.40 21.34 7.59
C ASN A 180 6.72 20.13 8.26
N ASN A 181 5.80 19.45 7.56
CA ASN A 181 5.19 18.19 8.01
C ASN A 181 6.12 16.97 7.87
N LYS A 182 7.39 17.11 8.29
CA LYS A 182 8.30 15.98 8.48
C LYS A 182 7.81 15.17 9.68
N SER A 183 6.96 14.19 9.41
CA SER A 183 6.56 13.18 10.39
C SER A 183 7.83 12.48 10.89
N THR A 184 8.01 12.47 12.21
CA THR A 184 9.10 11.72 12.85
C THR A 184 8.76 10.24 12.80
N THR A 185 9.59 9.45 12.16
CA THR A 185 9.48 7.99 12.18
C THR A 185 9.64 7.49 13.62
N HIS A 186 8.71 6.65 14.07
CA HIS A 186 8.76 6.02 15.38
C HIS A 186 10.02 5.16 15.50
N ALA A 187 10.71 5.20 16.63
CA ALA A 187 12.01 4.55 16.80
C ALA A 187 11.95 3.01 16.63
N LYS A 188 10.78 2.41 16.81
CA LYS A 188 10.51 0.97 16.60
C LYS A 188 9.86 0.64 15.25
N ALA A 189 9.81 1.59 14.32
CA ALA A 189 9.35 1.32 12.96
C ALA A 189 10.47 0.62 12.16
N ILE A 190 10.13 -0.49 11.50
CA ILE A 190 11.07 -1.35 10.77
C ILE A 190 10.56 -1.55 9.34
N TYR A 191 11.36 -1.11 8.37
CA TYR A 191 11.04 -1.15 6.94
C TYR A 191 11.91 -2.12 6.13
N THR A 192 12.52 -3.07 6.83
CA THR A 192 13.29 -4.17 6.24
C THR A 192 12.53 -5.47 6.43
N SER A 193 12.57 -6.34 5.43
CA SER A 193 11.91 -7.64 5.46
C SER A 193 12.39 -8.49 6.65
N ARG A 194 11.46 -9.20 7.30
CA ARG A 194 11.73 -10.11 8.42
C ARG A 194 10.65 -11.18 8.54
N LEU A 195 10.94 -12.24 9.31
CA LEU A 195 9.97 -13.27 9.66
C LEU A 195 8.86 -12.68 10.54
N LEU A 196 7.59 -12.86 10.14
CA LEU A 196 6.42 -12.29 10.80
C LEU A 196 5.57 -13.32 11.56
N ASN A 197 5.88 -14.61 11.45
CA ASN A 197 5.18 -15.69 12.18
C ASN A 197 4.95 -15.44 13.68
N PRO A 198 5.86 -14.79 14.43
CA PRO A 198 5.59 -14.47 15.85
C PRO A 198 4.35 -13.60 16.05
N PHE A 199 4.02 -12.72 15.10
CA PHE A 199 2.87 -11.83 15.18
C PHE A 199 1.57 -12.51 14.74
N THR A 200 1.66 -13.48 13.82
CA THR A 200 0.48 -14.13 13.24
C THR A 200 -0.13 -15.19 14.16
N LYS A 201 0.69 -15.87 14.99
CA LYS A 201 0.22 -16.84 16.00
C LYS A 201 -0.69 -16.21 17.06
N ILE A 202 -0.40 -14.97 17.44
CA ILE A 202 -1.18 -14.23 18.43
C ILE A 202 -2.56 -13.88 17.87
N LEU A 203 -2.66 -13.59 16.58
CA LEU A 203 -3.93 -13.32 15.92
C LEU A 203 -4.85 -14.54 15.86
N SER A 204 -4.31 -15.74 15.59
CA SER A 204 -5.11 -16.96 15.63
C SER A 204 -5.70 -17.21 17.02
N GLU A 205 -4.94 -16.96 18.08
CA GLU A 205 -5.42 -17.09 19.46
C GLU A 205 -6.50 -16.03 19.80
N TYR A 206 -6.43 -14.84 19.22
CA TYR A 206 -7.43 -13.78 19.41
C TYR A 206 -8.74 -14.06 18.67
N ASP A 207 -8.67 -14.47 17.40
CA ASP A 207 -9.83 -14.84 16.58
C ASP A 207 -10.55 -16.07 17.16
N ASP A 208 -9.81 -17.06 17.67
CA ASP A 208 -10.38 -18.23 18.35
C ASP A 208 -11.08 -17.85 19.65
N ASN A 209 -10.55 -16.88 20.41
CA ASN A 209 -11.19 -16.40 21.64
C ASN A 209 -12.45 -15.58 21.38
N ILE A 210 -12.53 -14.82 20.27
CA ILE A 210 -13.77 -14.12 19.86
C ILE A 210 -14.82 -15.14 19.43
N ASN A 211 -14.44 -16.14 18.63
CA ASN A 211 -15.37 -17.16 18.15
C ASN A 211 -15.86 -18.09 19.28
N ASN A 212 -15.06 -18.30 20.32
CA ASN A 212 -15.44 -19.10 21.49
C ASN A 212 -16.19 -18.30 22.57
N ASN A 213 -16.17 -16.96 22.52
CA ASN A 213 -16.90 -16.10 23.44
C ASN A 213 -18.00 -15.31 22.71
N THR A 214 -19.11 -15.97 22.39
CA THR A 214 -20.40 -15.27 22.28
C THR A 214 -20.87 -14.86 23.68
N VAL A 215 -20.22 -13.87 24.31
CA VAL A 215 -20.73 -13.21 25.52
C VAL A 215 -20.34 -11.71 25.52
N GLU A 216 -21.39 -10.90 25.46
CA GLU A 216 -21.57 -9.52 25.94
C GLU A 216 -20.47 -8.47 25.75
N ILE A 217 -20.79 -7.50 24.89
CA ILE A 217 -20.17 -6.17 24.85
C ILE A 217 -20.28 -5.55 26.25
N THR A 218 -19.15 -5.42 26.92
CA THR A 218 -19.00 -4.49 28.04
C THR A 218 -18.06 -3.37 27.61
N ASP A 219 -18.62 -2.16 27.55
CA ASP A 219 -17.92 -0.92 27.28
C ASP A 219 -16.76 -0.74 28.27
N PHE A 220 -15.53 -0.69 27.75
CA PHE A 220 -14.38 -0.17 28.48
C PHE A 220 -14.11 1.26 28.05
N ALA A 221 -15.03 2.16 28.41
CA ALA A 221 -14.69 3.56 28.65
C ALA A 221 -14.40 3.71 30.14
N ASN A 222 -13.10 3.77 30.48
CA ASN A 222 -12.48 4.49 31.61
C ASN A 222 -11.15 3.82 31.97
N PHE A 223 -10.02 4.39 31.53
CA PHE A 223 -8.95 4.94 32.36
C PHE A 223 -7.95 5.70 31.48
#